data_AF-A0A7V0NE64-F1
#
_entry.id   AF-A0A7V0NE64-F1
#
_cell.length_a   1.000
_cell.length_b   1.000
_cell.length_c   1.000
_cell.angle_alpha   90.00
_cell.angle_beta   90.00
_cell.angle_gamma   90.00
#
_symmetry.space_group_name_H-M   'P 1'
#
loop_
_entity.id
_entity.type
_entity.pdbx_description
1 polymer ?
#
loop_
_entity_poly.entity_id
_entity_poly.type
_entity_poly.pdbx_seq_one_letter_code
_entity_poly.pdbx_strand_id
1 'polypeptide(L)'
;MKTYPEYKDSNLPWLGRIPTEWNLKRAKWYLKSKKEINTDGSCRDVLSLTLRGVVDNDPDKPEGLVPNDYRSYQIFEKNNLVFKLIDLENYKTSRVG
;
A
#
# COMPACT_ATOMS: atom_id res chain seq x y z
N MET A 1 10.97 2.80 -22.56
CA MET A 1 11.45 2.18 -21.30
C MET A 1 12.95 1.93 -21.46
N LYS A 2 13.79 2.26 -20.47
CA LYS A 2 15.24 1.98 -20.57
C LYS A 2 15.49 0.48 -20.41
N THR A 3 16.29 -0.10 -21.30
CA THR A 3 16.70 -1.52 -21.23
C THR A 3 18.01 -1.66 -20.45
N TYR A 4 18.25 -2.85 -19.89
CA TYR A 4 19.53 -3.19 -19.27
C TYR A 4 20.49 -3.82 -20.30
N PRO A 5 21.81 -3.66 -20.16
CA PRO A 5 22.78 -4.22 -21.11
C PRO A 5 22.72 -5.74 -21.24
N GLU A 6 22.52 -6.43 -20.12
CA GLU A 6 22.53 -7.89 -20.04
C GLU A 6 21.48 -8.44 -19.07
N TYR A 7 21.06 -9.68 -19.34
CA TYR A 7 20.05 -10.39 -18.55
C TYR A 7 20.45 -11.85 -18.31
N LYS A 8 20.20 -12.34 -17.09
CA LYS A 8 20.35 -13.75 -16.67
C LYS A 8 19.00 -14.39 -16.37
N ASP A 9 18.94 -15.72 -16.42
CA ASP A 9 17.75 -16.45 -15.99
C ASP A 9 17.57 -16.33 -14.47
N SER A 10 16.35 -16.05 -14.00
CA SER A 10 16.09 -15.94 -12.56
C SER A 10 15.97 -17.30 -11.87
N ASN A 11 15.87 -18.39 -12.63
CA ASN A 11 15.54 -19.75 -12.21
C ASN A 11 14.19 -19.85 -11.49
N LEU A 12 13.27 -18.92 -11.77
CA LEU A 12 11.92 -18.90 -11.21
C LEU A 12 10.91 -18.90 -12.37
N PRO A 13 9.98 -19.88 -12.42
CA PRO A 13 9.14 -20.11 -13.60
C PRO A 13 8.20 -18.94 -13.93
N TRP A 14 7.93 -18.06 -12.97
CA TRP A 14 7.02 -16.93 -13.11
C TRP A 14 7.72 -15.58 -13.33
N LEU A 15 9.05 -15.50 -13.19
CA LEU A 15 9.80 -14.24 -13.25
C LEU A 15 10.62 -14.08 -14.55
N GLY A 16 11.08 -15.18 -15.14
CA GLY A 16 11.81 -15.18 -16.40
C GLY A 16 13.22 -14.60 -16.29
N ARG A 17 13.64 -13.77 -17.26
CA ARG A 17 14.99 -13.17 -17.29
C ARG A 17 15.02 -11.84 -16.56
N ILE A 18 16.04 -11.65 -15.73
CA ILE A 18 16.28 -10.43 -14.94
C ILE A 18 17.62 -9.81 -15.32
N PRO A 19 17.84 -8.51 -15.07
CA PRO A 19 19.15 -7.89 -15.32
C PRO A 19 20.28 -8.63 -14.62
N THR A 20 21.42 -8.79 -15.29
CA THR A 20 22.54 -9.59 -14.77
C THR A 20 23.03 -9.10 -13.39
N GLU A 21 23.03 -7.79 -13.18
CA GLU A 21 23.47 -7.14 -11.93
C GLU A 21 22.48 -7.29 -10.76
N TRP A 22 21.25 -7.76 -11.01
CA TRP A 22 20.25 -7.87 -9.96
C TRP A 22 20.50 -9.08 -9.05
N ASN A 23 20.30 -8.86 -7.76
CA ASN A 23 20.33 -9.91 -6.75
C ASN A 23 18.91 -10.33 -6.39
N LEU A 24 18.62 -11.64 -6.50
CA LEU A 24 17.34 -12.21 -6.07
C LEU A 24 17.36 -12.43 -4.56
N LYS A 25 16.45 -11.77 -3.85
CA LYS A 25 16.30 -11.88 -2.41
C LYS A 25 14.83 -12.06 -2.03
N ARG A 26 14.56 -12.81 -0.95
CA ARG A 26 13.19 -12.96 -0.44
C ARG A 26 12.77 -11.67 0.27
N ALA A 27 11.66 -11.09 -0.14
CA ALA A 27 11.14 -9.84 0.43
C ALA A 27 10.94 -9.89 1.95
N LYS A 28 10.56 -11.06 2.50
CA LYS A 28 10.37 -11.28 3.94
C LYS A 28 11.59 -10.95 4.82
N TRP A 29 12.79 -10.88 4.24
CA TRP A 29 14.01 -10.54 4.97
C TRP A 29 14.24 -9.04 5.10
N TYR A 30 13.56 -8.23 4.29
CA TYR A 30 13.74 -6.78 4.22
C TYR A 30 12.47 -6.01 4.58
N LEU A 31 11.29 -6.62 4.42
CA LEU A 31 10.01 -6.01 4.72
C LEU A 31 9.46 -6.53 6.04
N LYS A 32 8.93 -5.61 6.85
CA LYS A 32 8.17 -5.92 8.07
C LYS A 32 6.75 -5.40 7.89
N SER A 33 5.77 -6.26 8.16
CA SER A 33 4.38 -5.82 8.27
C SER A 33 4.20 -5.14 9.64
N LYS A 34 4.04 -3.82 9.64
CA LYS A 34 3.68 -3.04 10.84
C LYS A 34 2.20 -2.68 10.74
N LYS A 35 1.45 -2.99 11.79
CA LYS A 35 0.05 -2.57 11.95
C LYS A 35 -0.03 -1.77 13.24
N GLU A 36 -0.03 -0.46 13.09
CA GLU A 36 -0.18 0.48 14.20
C GLU A 36 -1.54 1.14 14.06
N ILE A 37 -2.39 0.97 15.08
CA ILE A 37 -3.77 1.46 15.07
C ILE A 37 -3.82 2.74 15.88
N ASN A 38 -4.55 3.74 15.37
CA ASN A 38 -4.72 5.06 15.98
C ASN A 38 -5.64 5.04 17.22
N THR A 39 -5.46 4.08 18.13
CA THR A 39 -6.39 3.83 19.25
C THR A 39 -6.52 5.01 20.20
N ASP A 40 -5.47 5.82 20.34
CA ASP A 40 -5.45 7.02 21.19
C ASP A 40 -5.98 8.27 20.48
N GLY A 41 -6.22 8.21 19.17
CA GLY A 41 -6.65 9.34 18.35
C GLY A 41 -5.61 10.45 18.24
N SER A 42 -4.33 10.12 18.41
CA SER A 42 -3.23 11.08 18.30
C SER A 42 -3.04 11.60 16.88
N CYS A 43 -3.29 10.76 15.87
CA CYS A 43 -3.27 11.16 14.47
C CYS A 43 -4.65 11.63 14.01
N ARG A 44 -4.74 12.88 13.55
CA ARG A 44 -6.00 13.46 13.02
C ARG A 44 -6.03 13.55 11.50
N ASP A 45 -4.87 13.47 10.86
CA ASP A 45 -4.79 13.50 9.40
C ASP A 45 -5.39 12.22 8.83
N VAL A 46 -6.30 12.38 7.87
CA VAL A 46 -6.96 11.26 7.21
C VAL A 46 -6.39 11.14 5.80
N LEU A 47 -5.93 9.94 5.45
CA LEU A 47 -5.49 9.62 4.11
C LEU A 47 -6.52 8.76 3.40
N SER A 48 -6.82 9.10 2.15
CA SER A 48 -7.67 8.29 1.26
C SER A 48 -6.84 7.65 0.17
N LEU A 49 -6.99 6.33 0.01
CA LEU A 49 -6.39 5.59 -1.10
C LEU A 49 -7.33 5.63 -2.31
N THR A 50 -6.86 6.26 -3.39
CA THR A 50 -7.61 6.44 -4.65
C THR A 50 -6.90 5.77 -5.82
N LEU A 51 -7.56 5.67 -6.97
CA LEU A 51 -6.93 5.23 -8.22
C LEU A 51 -5.79 6.16 -8.69
N ARG A 52 -5.72 7.39 -8.17
CA ARG A 52 -4.66 8.37 -8.47
C ARG A 52 -3.54 8.37 -7.43
N GLY A 53 -3.60 7.48 -6.44
CA GLY A 53 -2.64 7.41 -5.33
C GLY A 53 -3.27 7.77 -3.98
N VAL A 54 -2.42 7.99 -2.99
CA VAL A 54 -2.81 8.40 -1.64
C VAL A 54 -2.95 9.92 -1.60
N VAL A 55 -4.08 10.41 -1.10
CA VAL A 55 -4.37 11.84 -0.96
C VAL A 55 -4.79 12.16 0.47
N ASP A 56 -4.55 13.41 0.89
CA ASP A 56 -5.11 13.94 2.12
C ASP A 56 -6.62 14.11 1.96
N ASN A 57 -7.39 13.67 2.95
CA ASN A 57 -8.83 13.81 3.02
C ASN A 57 -9.18 14.67 4.23
N ASP A 58 -10.02 15.68 4.01
CA ASP A 58 -10.47 16.56 5.07
C ASP A 58 -11.48 15.81 5.94
N PRO A 59 -11.20 15.54 7.23
CA PRO A 59 -12.13 14.83 8.10
C PRO A 59 -13.43 15.60 8.34
N ASP A 60 -13.43 16.93 8.20
CA ASP A 60 -14.62 17.78 8.34
C ASP A 60 -15.44 17.85 7.04
N LYS A 61 -14.82 17.52 5.90
CA LYS A 61 -15.46 17.45 4.57
C LYS A 61 -15.01 16.20 3.82
N PRO A 62 -15.33 15.00 4.34
CA PRO A 62 -14.73 13.78 3.83
C PRO A 62 -15.30 13.42 2.46
N GLU A 63 -14.42 13.04 1.54
CA GLU A 63 -14.81 12.43 0.27
C GLU A 63 -14.82 10.89 0.38
N GLY A 64 -15.91 10.26 -0.06
CA GLY A 64 -16.04 8.80 -0.10
C GLY A 64 -16.71 8.18 1.14
N LEU A 65 -16.28 6.97 1.52
CA LEU A 65 -16.85 6.24 2.65
C LEU A 65 -16.26 6.76 3.96
N VAL A 66 -17.14 7.16 4.88
CA VAL A 66 -16.78 7.71 6.18
C VAL A 66 -17.02 6.66 7.27
N PRO A 67 -16.03 6.36 8.13
CA PRO A 67 -16.22 5.47 9.26
C PRO A 67 -16.96 6.19 10.39
N ASN A 68 -17.51 5.42 11.34
CA ASN A 68 -18.04 5.99 12.58
C ASN A 68 -16.91 6.50 13.51
N ASP A 69 -15.69 5.95 13.40
CA ASP A 69 -14.53 6.34 14.22
C ASP A 69 -13.20 6.09 13.48
N TYR A 70 -12.42 7.16 13.31
CA TYR A 70 -11.08 7.12 12.69
C TYR A 70 -10.01 6.52 13.61
N ARG A 71 -10.27 6.30 14.90
CA ARG A 71 -9.31 5.63 15.80
C ARG A 71 -9.05 4.17 15.44
N SER A 72 -9.95 3.58 14.64
CA SER A 72 -9.78 2.25 14.07
C SER A 72 -8.78 2.19 12.92
N TYR A 73 -8.34 3.34 12.39
CA TYR A 73 -7.46 3.42 11.22
C TYR A 73 -6.02 3.06 11.59
N GLN A 74 -5.27 2.66 10.58
CA GLN A 74 -3.83 2.46 10.70
C GLN A 74 -3.07 3.77 10.49
N ILE A 75 -2.02 3.98 11.27
CA ILE A 75 -1.09 5.10 11.10
C ILE A 75 -0.05 4.70 10.05
N PHE A 76 0.17 5.60 9.09
CA PHE A 76 1.18 5.44 8.04
C PHE A 76 2.10 6.64 7.99
N GLU A 77 3.37 6.39 7.67
CA GLU A 77 4.37 7.42 7.44
C GLU A 77 4.71 7.54 5.96
N LYS A 78 5.29 8.68 5.58
CA LYS A 78 5.84 8.89 4.23
C LYS A 78 6.78 7.75 3.87
N ASN A 79 6.67 7.26 2.62
CA ASN A 79 7.42 6.12 2.06
C ASN A 79 7.02 4.73 2.60
N ASN A 80 5.99 4.61 3.44
CA ASN A 80 5.41 3.30 3.73
C ASN A 80 4.75 2.72 2.47
N LEU A 81 4.84 1.40 2.31
CA LEU A 81 4.12 0.68 1.25
C LEU A 81 2.78 0.22 1.80
N VAL A 82 1.69 0.73 1.23
CA VAL A 82 0.32 0.38 1.61
C VAL A 82 -0.26 -0.54 0.54
N PHE A 83 -0.72 -1.73 0.96
CA PHE A 83 -1.35 -2.70 0.07
C PHE A 83 -2.83 -2.84 0.42
N LYS A 84 -3.70 -2.34 -0.45
CA LYS A 84 -5.13 -2.68 -0.41
C LYS A 84 -5.34 -3.91 -1.28
N LEU A 85 -5.44 -5.07 -0.64
CA LEU A 85 -5.59 -6.37 -1.30
C LEU A 85 -7.05 -6.73 -1.59
N ILE A 86 -7.94 -5.74 -1.51
CA ILE A 86 -9.38 -5.83 -1.83
C ILE A 86 -9.72 -4.83 -2.92
N ASP A 87 -10.88 -4.97 -3.55
CA ASP A 87 -11.31 -4.07 -4.63
C ASP A 87 -11.22 -2.59 -4.23
N LEU A 88 -10.55 -1.82 -5.09
CA LEU A 88 -10.38 -0.39 -4.92
C LEU A 88 -11.66 0.38 -5.30
N GLU A 89 -12.51 -0.19 -6.17
CA GLU A 89 -13.79 0.38 -6.66
C GLU A 89 -14.96 0.29 -5.66
N ASN A 90 -14.70 0.46 -4.36
CA ASN A 90 -15.77 0.53 -3.36
C ASN A 90 -16.42 1.91 -3.37
N TYR A 91 -17.24 2.19 -4.39
CA TYR A 91 -17.99 3.43 -4.52
C TYR A 91 -19.23 3.49 -3.61
N LYS A 92 -19.79 2.34 -3.18
CA LYS A 92 -21.07 2.30 -2.44
C LYS A 92 -21.22 1.25 -1.34
N THR A 93 -20.45 0.18 -1.34
CA THR A 93 -20.56 -0.86 -0.31
C THR A 93 -19.18 -1.25 0.21
N SER A 94 -18.99 -1.13 1.52
CA SER A 94 -17.87 -1.80 2.18
C SER A 94 -18.18 -3.29 2.16
N ARG A 95 -17.45 -4.07 1.35
CA ARG A 95 -17.36 -5.51 1.60
C ARG A 95 -16.53 -5.68 2.87
N VAL A 96 -17.23 -5.73 4.00
CA VAL A 96 -16.69 -6.25 5.26
C VAL A 96 -16.28 -7.70 5.01
N GLY A 97 -14.97 -7.94 5.05
CA GLY A 97 -14.39 -9.26 5.29
C GLY A 97 -14.08 -9.40 6.76
#